data_AF-A0A8S4GSZ4-F1
#
_entry.id   AF-A0A8S4GSZ4-F1
#
_cell.length_a   1.000
_cell.length_b   1.000
_cell.length_c   1.000
_cell.angle_alpha   90.00
_cell.angle_beta   90.00
_cell.angle_gamma   90.00
#
_symmetry.space_group_name_H-M   'P 1'
#
loop_
_entity.id
_entity.type
_entity.pdbx_description
1 polymer ?
#
loop_
_entity_poly.entity_id
_entity_poly.type
_entity_poly.pdbx_seq_one_letter_code
_entity_poly.pdbx_strand_id
1 'polypeptide(L)'
;MLRPKCRVPAALCQRAVRAPRAPSVVSAPARRACCMAAAREKDSFNYGMLQPWQVRQLKKAFFAGKRNVSIKRLSGDLGLHRDDVISWLKDYGELPEAVHASDKHALEAEEQAVKERKAILAETRRQKQVEHEKDAGKKTFFELRDEGLIGRKRINPTIERTLETVYEKTSRPSDEILRSLWDLHKVPRQDVIAWFEARREADGRRRRRRARPAPDSTQWGDQDRRGRR
;
A
#
# COMPACT_ATOMS: atom_id res chain seq x y z
N MET A 1 -31.84 -45.73 9.78
CA MET A 1 -30.89 -46.72 9.24
C MET A 1 -29.51 -46.05 9.06
N LEU A 2 -28.50 -46.62 9.73
CA LEU A 2 -27.05 -46.59 9.50
C LEU A 2 -26.27 -45.27 9.24
N ARG A 3 -25.47 -44.85 10.24
CA ARG A 3 -24.03 -44.52 10.05
C ARG A 3 -23.23 -45.85 9.88
N PRO A 4 -21.89 -45.92 9.64
CA PRO A 4 -20.86 -44.94 9.28
C PRO A 4 -19.87 -45.45 8.16
N LYS A 5 -18.82 -44.68 7.83
CA LYS A 5 -17.37 -45.04 7.89
C LYS A 5 -16.51 -44.56 6.71
N CYS A 6 -15.42 -43.90 7.11
CA CYS A 6 -14.21 -43.64 6.34
C CYS A 6 -13.51 -44.95 5.94
N ARG A 7 -12.89 -44.99 4.74
CA ARG A 7 -11.64 -45.73 4.48
C ARG A 7 -11.13 -45.40 3.07
N VAL A 8 -10.07 -44.60 3.00
CA VAL A 8 -9.17 -44.56 1.83
C VAL A 8 -7.98 -45.43 2.20
N PRO A 9 -7.61 -46.46 1.39
CA PRO A 9 -6.48 -47.31 1.69
C PRO A 9 -5.14 -46.70 1.25
N ALA A 10 -4.13 -46.98 2.06
CA ALA A 10 -2.72 -46.80 1.78
C ALA A 10 -2.20 -47.92 0.84
N ALA A 11 -1.36 -47.55 -0.13
CA ALA A 11 -0.41 -48.43 -0.80
C ALA A 11 0.89 -47.62 -0.99
N LEU A 12 1.90 -47.75 -0.12
CA LEU A 12 2.94 -48.78 -0.14
C LEU A 12 3.62 -48.92 -1.51
N CYS A 13 4.69 -48.15 -1.71
CA CYS A 13 5.77 -48.53 -2.62
C CYS A 13 7.10 -48.07 -2.00
N GLN A 14 7.63 -48.92 -1.11
CA GLN A 14 9.06 -48.92 -0.80
C GLN A 14 9.76 -49.70 -1.92
N ARG A 15 10.83 -49.14 -2.50
CA ARG A 15 11.86 -49.99 -3.12
C ARG A 15 13.23 -49.36 -2.97
N ALA A 16 14.04 -50.09 -2.23
CA ALA A 16 15.43 -49.83 -1.89
C ALA A 16 16.38 -50.15 -3.06
N VAL A 17 17.45 -49.35 -3.13
CA VAL A 17 18.86 -49.74 -3.25
C VAL A 17 19.26 -50.76 -4.34
N ARG A 18 20.08 -50.30 -5.30
CA ARG A 18 21.42 -50.86 -5.65
C ARG A 18 22.07 -50.17 -6.86
N ALA A 19 23.18 -49.46 -6.61
CA ALA A 19 24.37 -49.48 -7.47
C ALA A 19 25.19 -50.76 -7.13
N PRO A 20 26.30 -51.19 -7.81
CA PRO A 20 27.15 -50.46 -8.78
C PRO A 20 27.68 -51.32 -9.96
N ARG A 21 28.42 -50.71 -10.91
CA ARG A 21 29.78 -51.13 -11.34
C ARG A 21 30.34 -50.21 -12.44
N ALA A 22 31.58 -49.79 -12.22
CA ALA A 22 32.47 -49.13 -13.17
C ALA A 22 32.94 -50.09 -14.28
N PRO A 23 33.55 -49.55 -15.35
CA PRO A 23 34.91 -49.99 -15.63
C PRO A 23 35.96 -48.87 -15.64
N SER A 24 37.18 -49.33 -15.42
CA SER A 24 38.43 -48.68 -15.12
C SER A 24 39.11 -47.95 -16.29
N VAL A 25 39.71 -46.82 -15.93
CA VAL A 25 41.09 -46.40 -16.22
C VAL A 25 41.63 -46.63 -17.64
N VAL A 26 41.81 -45.53 -18.37
CA VAL A 26 43.05 -45.34 -19.13
C VAL A 26 43.69 -44.02 -18.70
N SER A 27 44.96 -44.16 -18.35
CA SER A 27 45.87 -43.17 -17.78
C SER A 27 46.29 -42.10 -18.80
N ALA A 28 46.70 -40.95 -18.26
CA ALA A 28 47.03 -39.68 -18.90
C ALA A 28 48.27 -39.73 -19.84
N PRO A 29 48.64 -38.61 -20.52
CA PRO A 29 49.33 -37.54 -19.80
C PRO A 29 48.82 -36.13 -20.10
N ALA A 30 48.76 -35.35 -19.02
CA ALA A 30 48.83 -33.91 -19.03
C ALA A 30 50.04 -33.44 -19.87
N ARG A 31 49.78 -32.69 -20.95
CA ARG A 31 50.77 -31.86 -21.65
C ARG A 31 50.02 -30.94 -22.63
N ARG A 32 49.53 -29.82 -22.09
CA ARG A 32 49.44 -28.47 -22.69
C ARG A 32 48.55 -27.56 -21.84
N ALA A 33 48.83 -27.55 -20.53
CA ALA A 33 48.54 -26.41 -19.67
C ALA A 33 49.83 -25.60 -19.52
N CYS A 34 50.22 -24.95 -20.61
CA CYS A 34 51.29 -23.94 -20.73
C CYS A 34 51.25 -23.51 -22.20
N CYS A 35 51.36 -22.21 -22.48
CA CYS A 35 50.97 -21.48 -23.71
C CYS A 35 49.51 -20.99 -23.61
N MET A 36 49.14 -19.77 -23.20
CA MET A 36 49.81 -18.47 -23.28
C MET A 36 49.31 -17.59 -22.12
N ALA A 37 49.82 -17.82 -20.91
CA ALA A 37 49.60 -16.91 -19.78
C ALA A 37 50.83 -16.01 -19.60
N ALA A 38 51.20 -15.28 -20.65
CA ALA A 38 52.24 -14.26 -20.58
C ALA A 38 52.20 -13.38 -21.84
N ALA A 39 51.37 -12.33 -21.83
CA ALA A 39 51.65 -11.06 -22.50
C ALA A 39 50.49 -10.07 -22.29
N ARG A 40 50.48 -9.38 -21.14
CA ARG A 40 50.38 -7.91 -21.06
C ARG A 40 50.15 -7.49 -19.62
N GLU A 41 51.26 -7.18 -18.96
CA GLU A 41 51.27 -6.20 -17.88
C GLU A 41 50.97 -4.83 -18.53
N LYS A 42 49.67 -4.52 -18.66
CA LYS A 42 49.17 -3.19 -19.02
C LYS A 42 48.34 -2.74 -17.85
N ASP A 43 48.65 -1.55 -17.34
CA ASP A 43 48.01 -0.84 -16.24
C ASP A 43 46.69 -1.47 -15.83
N SER A 44 46.71 -2.12 -14.67
CA SER A 44 45.67 -2.99 -14.15
C SER A 44 44.33 -2.27 -14.11
N PHE A 45 43.59 -2.32 -15.21
CA PHE A 45 42.19 -2.00 -15.17
C PHE A 45 41.54 -3.08 -14.32
N ASN A 46 41.15 -2.71 -13.10
CA ASN A 46 40.52 -3.62 -12.16
C ASN A 46 39.12 -3.99 -12.66
N TYR A 47 39.05 -4.90 -13.63
CA TYR A 47 37.81 -5.49 -14.14
C TYR A 47 36.94 -6.07 -13.01
N GLY A 48 37.56 -6.48 -11.89
CA GLY A 48 36.86 -6.95 -10.68
C GLY A 48 36.23 -5.85 -9.81
N MET A 49 36.53 -4.57 -10.06
CA MET A 49 35.95 -3.44 -9.33
C MET A 49 34.73 -2.83 -10.03
N LEU A 50 34.50 -3.20 -11.30
CA LEU A 50 33.36 -2.71 -12.06
C LEU A 50 32.06 -3.27 -11.49
N GLN A 51 31.14 -2.38 -11.20
CA GLN A 51 29.83 -2.74 -10.68
C GLN A 51 29.03 -3.49 -11.74
N PRO A 52 28.17 -4.46 -11.36
CA PRO A 52 27.38 -5.23 -12.33
C PRO A 52 26.52 -4.37 -13.26
N TRP A 53 26.02 -3.24 -12.74
CA TRP A 53 25.24 -2.28 -13.55
C TRP A 53 26.12 -1.53 -14.57
N GLN A 54 27.39 -1.24 -14.25
CA GLN A 54 28.34 -0.61 -15.18
C GLN A 54 28.65 -1.58 -16.32
N VAL A 55 28.95 -2.84 -16.00
CA VAL A 55 29.17 -3.90 -17.00
C VAL A 55 27.94 -4.05 -17.90
N ARG A 56 26.73 -4.07 -17.32
CA ARG A 56 25.49 -4.13 -18.09
C ARG A 56 25.35 -2.97 -19.07
N GLN A 57 25.65 -1.75 -18.64
CA GLN A 57 25.60 -0.56 -19.51
C GLN A 57 26.67 -0.57 -20.60
N LEU A 58 27.88 -1.04 -20.28
CA LEU A 58 28.96 -1.21 -21.24
C LEU A 58 28.60 -2.24 -22.33
N LYS A 59 27.97 -3.37 -21.95
CA LYS A 59 27.44 -4.36 -22.90
C LYS A 59 26.35 -3.74 -23.79
N LYS A 60 25.39 -3.00 -23.21
CA LYS A 60 24.35 -2.28 -23.98
C LYS A 60 24.97 -1.30 -24.99
N ALA A 61 25.96 -0.53 -24.56
CA ALA A 61 26.67 0.41 -25.41
C ALA A 61 27.40 -0.32 -26.56
N PHE A 62 28.05 -1.44 -26.27
CA PHE A 62 28.71 -2.25 -27.29
C PHE A 62 27.73 -2.70 -28.39
N PHE A 63 26.54 -3.21 -28.02
CA PHE A 63 25.51 -3.63 -28.99
C PHE A 63 24.82 -2.47 -29.70
N ALA A 64 24.78 -1.27 -29.12
CA ALA A 64 24.32 -0.06 -29.81
C ALA A 64 25.25 0.37 -30.97
N GLY A 65 26.47 -0.18 -30.99
CA GLY A 65 27.45 -0.02 -32.06
C GLY A 65 28.43 1.13 -31.81
N LYS A 66 29.70 0.91 -32.19
CA LYS A 66 30.82 1.84 -31.95
C LYS A 66 30.60 3.27 -32.48
N ARG A 67 29.75 3.46 -33.49
CA ARG A 67 29.46 4.78 -34.10
C ARG A 67 28.39 5.58 -33.35
N ASN A 68 27.55 4.94 -32.54
CA ASN A 68 26.44 5.59 -31.83
C ASN A 68 26.76 5.92 -30.37
N VAL A 69 27.89 5.42 -29.85
CA VAL A 69 28.29 5.61 -28.46
C VAL A 69 29.35 6.69 -28.37
N SER A 70 28.97 7.86 -27.83
CA SER A 70 29.96 8.87 -27.45
C SER A 70 30.68 8.42 -26.18
N ILE A 71 31.92 7.95 -26.34
CA ILE A 71 32.76 7.43 -25.24
C ILE A 71 32.90 8.46 -24.11
N LYS A 72 32.95 9.76 -24.44
CA LYS A 72 32.99 10.86 -23.46
C LYS A 72 31.71 10.92 -22.59
N ARG A 73 30.54 10.70 -23.19
CA ARG A 73 29.27 10.67 -22.45
C ARG A 73 29.17 9.40 -21.62
N LEU A 74 29.52 8.25 -22.21
CA LEU A 74 29.48 6.96 -21.53
C LEU A 74 30.41 6.92 -20.31
N SER A 75 31.61 7.47 -20.41
CA SER A 75 32.53 7.60 -19.26
C SER A 75 31.95 8.47 -18.15
N GLY A 76 31.33 9.62 -18.49
CA GLY A 76 30.63 10.47 -17.53
C GLY A 76 29.44 9.79 -16.85
N ASP A 77 28.61 9.09 -17.63
CA ASP A 77 27.43 8.37 -17.12
C ASP A 77 27.82 7.19 -16.19
N LEU A 78 28.97 6.56 -16.45
CA LEU A 78 29.47 5.42 -15.68
C LEU A 78 30.41 5.81 -14.54
N GLY A 79 30.93 7.04 -14.53
CA GLY A 79 31.97 7.48 -13.61
C GLY A 79 33.32 6.77 -13.80
N LEU A 80 33.59 6.27 -15.02
CA LEU A 80 34.83 5.57 -15.37
C LEU A 80 35.76 6.48 -16.17
N HIS A 81 37.07 6.22 -16.12
CA HIS A 81 38.00 6.96 -16.97
C HIS A 81 37.71 6.64 -18.46
N ARG A 82 38.06 7.57 -19.35
CA ARG A 82 37.81 7.37 -20.78
C ARG A 82 38.57 6.17 -21.34
N ASP A 83 39.82 6.00 -20.90
CA ASP A 83 40.70 4.95 -21.40
C ASP A 83 40.27 3.57 -20.92
N ASP A 84 39.73 3.49 -19.71
CA ASP A 84 39.12 2.32 -19.09
C ASP A 84 37.92 1.78 -19.87
N VAL A 85 37.05 2.68 -20.35
CA VAL A 85 35.93 2.29 -21.21
C VAL A 85 36.43 1.77 -22.55
N ILE A 86 37.52 2.34 -23.07
CA ILE A 86 38.13 1.93 -24.35
C ILE A 86 38.83 0.58 -24.22
N SER A 87 39.59 0.34 -23.16
CA SER A 87 40.24 -0.95 -22.88
C SER A 87 39.18 -2.03 -22.72
N TRP A 88 38.15 -1.78 -21.91
CA TRP A 88 37.04 -2.72 -21.73
C TRP A 88 36.34 -3.07 -23.06
N LEU A 89 36.04 -2.08 -23.90
CA LEU A 89 35.37 -2.32 -25.20
C LEU A 89 36.25 -3.10 -26.20
N LYS A 90 37.58 -2.97 -26.09
CA LYS A 90 38.53 -3.75 -26.91
C LYS A 90 38.57 -5.19 -26.42
N ASP A 91 38.80 -5.39 -25.12
CA ASP A 91 38.92 -6.71 -24.50
C ASP A 91 37.61 -7.50 -24.63
N TYR A 92 36.45 -6.84 -24.43
CA TYR A 92 35.15 -7.45 -24.64
C TYR A 92 34.89 -7.79 -26.13
N GLY A 93 35.43 -6.99 -27.06
CA GLY A 93 35.32 -7.24 -28.49
C GLY A 93 36.16 -8.42 -28.99
N GLU A 94 37.19 -8.82 -28.23
CA GLU A 94 38.02 -9.99 -28.52
C GLU A 94 37.38 -11.30 -28.04
N LEU A 95 36.29 -11.22 -27.26
CA LEU A 95 35.56 -12.41 -26.80
C LEU A 95 34.85 -13.13 -27.95
N PRO A 96 34.61 -14.45 -27.82
CA PRO A 96 33.89 -15.22 -28.83
C PRO A 96 32.47 -14.70 -29.06
N GLU A 97 32.01 -14.77 -30.31
CA GLU A 97 30.66 -14.33 -30.72
C GLU A 97 29.54 -15.04 -29.96
N ALA A 98 29.75 -16.29 -29.52
CA ALA A 98 28.80 -17.03 -28.70
C ALA A 98 28.50 -16.32 -27.35
N VAL A 99 29.50 -15.68 -26.75
CA VAL A 99 29.34 -14.89 -25.52
C VAL A 99 28.53 -13.64 -25.82
N HIS A 100 28.82 -12.97 -26.94
CA HIS A 100 28.07 -11.79 -27.36
C HIS A 100 26.60 -12.13 -27.66
N ALA A 101 26.31 -13.25 -28.31
CA ALA A 101 24.95 -13.68 -28.58
C ALA A 101 24.17 -13.94 -27.29
N SER A 102 24.77 -14.65 -26.33
CA SER A 102 24.16 -14.89 -25.02
C SER A 102 23.87 -13.60 -24.26
N ASP A 103 24.84 -12.68 -24.23
CA ASP A 103 24.69 -11.39 -23.57
C ASP A 103 23.63 -10.50 -24.25
N LYS A 104 23.57 -10.52 -25.59
CA LYS A 104 22.54 -9.80 -26.34
C LYS A 104 21.14 -10.33 -26.00
N HIS A 105 20.95 -11.65 -26.01
CA HIS A 105 19.68 -12.27 -25.62
C HIS A 105 19.29 -11.95 -24.18
N ALA A 106 20.25 -11.93 -23.26
CA ALA A 106 19.99 -11.55 -21.86
C ALA A 106 19.48 -10.10 -21.75
N LEU A 107 20.09 -9.16 -22.49
CA LEU A 107 19.67 -7.76 -22.49
C LEU A 107 18.29 -7.56 -23.14
N GLU A 108 18.00 -8.26 -24.23
CA GLU A 108 16.69 -8.22 -24.88
C GLU A 108 15.59 -8.78 -23.97
N ALA A 109 15.86 -9.89 -23.28
CA ALA A 109 14.93 -10.49 -22.31
C ALA A 109 14.64 -9.53 -21.14
N GLU A 110 15.65 -8.84 -20.62
CA GLU A 110 15.45 -7.81 -19.59
C GLU A 110 14.56 -6.67 -20.09
N GLU A 111 14.78 -6.19 -21.32
CA GLU A 111 13.98 -5.12 -21.90
C GLU A 111 12.53 -5.53 -22.15
N GLN A 112 12.30 -6.78 -22.57
CA GLN A 112 10.96 -7.36 -22.68
C GLN A 112 10.29 -7.44 -21.31
N ALA A 113 10.98 -7.95 -20.29
CA ALA A 113 10.44 -8.02 -18.93
C ALA A 113 10.09 -6.62 -18.37
N VAL A 114 10.88 -5.59 -18.67
CA VAL A 114 10.57 -4.21 -18.28
C VAL A 114 9.35 -3.68 -19.03
N LYS A 115 9.22 -3.98 -20.33
CA LYS A 115 8.04 -3.59 -21.14
C LYS A 115 6.77 -4.26 -20.61
N GLU A 116 6.83 -5.55 -20.31
CA GLU A 116 5.72 -6.31 -19.71
C GLU A 116 5.33 -5.73 -18.35
N ARG A 117 6.29 -5.46 -17.45
CA ARG A 117 6.00 -4.82 -16.16
C ARG A 117 5.32 -3.47 -16.34
N LYS A 118 5.79 -2.65 -17.28
CA LYS A 118 5.16 -1.36 -17.60
C LYS A 118 3.75 -1.52 -18.16
N ALA A 119 3.52 -2.54 -18.99
CA ALA A 119 2.20 -2.85 -19.53
C ALA A 119 1.23 -3.26 -18.42
N ILE A 120 1.64 -4.15 -17.51
CA ILE A 120 0.83 -4.59 -16.35
C ILE A 120 0.48 -3.39 -15.45
N LEU A 121 1.45 -2.51 -15.16
CA LEU A 121 1.21 -1.31 -14.35
C LEU A 121 0.25 -0.33 -15.05
N ALA A 122 0.38 -0.16 -16.37
CA ALA A 122 -0.51 0.69 -17.15
C ALA A 122 -1.93 0.12 -17.17
N GLU A 123 -2.09 -1.18 -17.32
CA GLU A 123 -3.38 -1.86 -17.27
C GLU A 123 -4.02 -1.77 -15.88
N THR A 124 -3.24 -2.01 -14.83
CA THR A 124 -3.71 -1.86 -13.44
C THR A 124 -4.16 -0.42 -13.18
N ARG A 125 -3.46 0.58 -13.72
CA ARG A 125 -3.85 1.99 -13.62
C ARG A 125 -5.17 2.26 -14.34
N ARG A 126 -5.38 1.70 -15.52
CA ARG A 126 -6.64 1.82 -16.28
C ARG A 126 -7.80 1.16 -15.53
N GLN A 127 -7.59 -0.03 -14.97
CA GLN A 127 -8.60 -0.73 -14.17
C GLN A 127 -9.01 0.11 -12.95
N LYS A 128 -8.04 0.66 -12.21
CA LYS A 128 -8.32 1.56 -11.07
C LYS A 128 -9.09 2.81 -11.47
N GLN A 129 -8.83 3.37 -12.66
CA GLN A 129 -9.60 4.52 -13.16
C GLN A 129 -11.06 4.15 -13.43
N VAL A 130 -11.31 2.99 -14.05
CA VAL A 130 -12.67 2.49 -14.29
C VAL A 130 -13.40 2.17 -12.98
N GLU A 131 -12.71 1.61 -11.98
CA GLU A 131 -13.27 1.41 -10.64
C GLU A 131 -13.62 2.74 -9.97
N HIS A 132 -12.71 3.70 -10.00
CA HIS A 132 -12.95 5.03 -9.46
C HIS A 132 -14.12 5.75 -10.15
N GLU A 133 -14.30 5.58 -11.46
CA GLU A 133 -15.45 6.12 -12.19
C GLU A 133 -16.77 5.48 -11.76
N LYS A 134 -16.79 4.16 -11.52
CA LYS A 134 -17.96 3.45 -10.98
C LYS A 134 -18.28 3.85 -9.54
N ASP A 135 -17.26 4.20 -8.76
CA ASP A 135 -17.41 4.62 -7.37
C ASP A 135 -17.68 6.12 -7.22
N ALA A 136 -17.41 6.95 -8.24
CA ALA A 136 -17.62 8.40 -8.21
C ALA A 136 -19.08 8.83 -7.98
N GLY A 137 -20.05 7.95 -8.24
CA GLY A 137 -21.48 8.19 -7.96
C GLY A 137 -21.97 7.65 -6.60
N LYS A 138 -21.13 6.93 -5.85
CA LYS A 138 -21.52 6.34 -4.57
C LYS A 138 -21.20 7.31 -3.45
N LYS A 139 -22.24 7.69 -2.69
CA LYS A 139 -22.06 8.49 -1.49
C LYS A 139 -21.16 7.74 -0.50
N THR A 140 -20.22 8.45 0.09
CA THR A 140 -19.37 7.90 1.13
C THR A 140 -20.22 7.57 2.35
N PHE A 141 -19.73 6.67 3.21
CA PHE A 141 -20.39 6.35 4.48
C PHE A 141 -20.68 7.59 5.33
N PHE A 142 -19.79 8.59 5.30
CA PHE A 142 -19.97 9.85 6.02
C PHE A 142 -21.08 10.70 5.42
N GLU A 143 -21.14 10.84 4.10
CA GLU A 143 -22.22 11.54 3.39
C GLU A 143 -23.58 10.88 3.65
N LEU A 144 -23.64 9.54 3.59
CA LEU A 144 -24.85 8.77 3.92
C LEU A 144 -25.30 8.98 5.39
N ARG A 145 -24.36 9.16 6.33
CA ARG A 145 -24.65 9.44 7.74
C ARG A 145 -25.13 10.88 7.98
N ASP A 146 -24.59 11.85 7.25
CA ASP A 146 -24.98 13.25 7.33
C ASP A 146 -26.37 13.49 6.72
N GLU A 147 -26.67 12.80 5.62
CA GLU A 147 -28.00 12.80 5.01
C GLU A 147 -29.05 12.02 5.82
N GLY A 148 -28.66 11.40 6.94
CA GLY A 148 -29.56 10.65 7.82
C GLY A 148 -30.02 9.31 7.25
N LEU A 149 -29.46 8.87 6.13
CA LEU A 149 -29.72 7.56 5.52
C LEU A 149 -29.10 6.42 6.35
N ILE A 150 -28.07 6.72 7.13
CA ILE A 150 -27.52 5.82 8.16
C ILE A 150 -27.89 6.37 9.53
N GLY A 151 -28.67 5.59 10.28
CA GLY A 151 -29.15 5.97 11.60
C GLY A 151 -28.00 6.30 12.58
N ARG A 152 -28.11 7.44 13.26
CA ARG A 152 -27.21 7.76 14.38
C ARG A 152 -27.51 6.82 15.54
N LYS A 153 -26.47 6.14 16.05
CA LYS A 153 -26.61 5.24 17.19
C LYS A 153 -27.10 6.04 18.39
N ARG A 154 -28.28 5.67 18.93
CA ARG A 154 -28.79 6.28 20.16
C ARG A 154 -27.85 5.93 21.32
N ILE A 155 -27.60 6.91 22.18
CA ILE A 155 -26.79 6.71 23.39
C ILE A 155 -27.48 5.67 24.26
N ASN A 156 -26.72 4.75 24.85
CA ASN A 156 -27.27 3.70 25.71
C ASN A 156 -27.85 4.33 26.99
N PRO A 157 -29.02 3.90 27.49
CA PRO A 157 -29.64 4.45 28.70
C PRO A 157 -28.72 4.43 29.94
N THR A 158 -27.82 3.46 30.06
CA THR A 158 -26.84 3.43 31.15
C THR A 158 -25.88 4.63 31.09
N ILE A 159 -25.50 5.02 29.88
CA ILE A 159 -24.59 6.13 29.61
C ILE A 159 -25.32 7.46 29.85
N GLU A 160 -26.59 7.56 29.45
CA GLU A 160 -27.41 8.74 29.72
C GLU A 160 -27.48 9.08 31.21
N ARG A 161 -27.60 8.07 32.08
CA ARG A 161 -27.56 8.28 33.55
C ARG A 161 -26.24 8.88 34.01
N THR A 162 -25.11 8.35 33.53
CA THR A 162 -23.79 8.90 33.85
C THR A 162 -23.66 10.34 33.34
N LEU A 163 -24.12 10.61 32.12
CA LEU A 163 -24.10 11.95 31.53
C LEU A 163 -24.96 12.93 32.32
N GLU A 164 -26.09 12.49 32.87
CA GLU A 164 -26.96 13.29 33.74
C GLU A 164 -26.26 13.64 35.06
N THR A 165 -25.60 12.68 35.71
CA THR A 165 -24.78 12.93 36.91
C THR A 165 -23.63 13.92 36.63
N VAL A 166 -23.01 13.85 35.45
CA VAL A 166 -21.96 14.80 35.06
C VAL A 166 -22.55 16.17 34.76
N TYR A 167 -23.73 16.24 34.14
CA TYR A 167 -24.41 17.48 33.80
C TYR A 167 -24.82 18.29 35.04
N GLU A 168 -25.25 17.62 36.11
CA GLU A 168 -25.52 18.26 37.40
C GLU A 168 -24.27 18.98 37.96
N LYS A 169 -23.09 18.42 37.72
CA LYS A 169 -21.82 18.99 38.16
C LYS A 169 -21.30 20.07 37.21
N THR A 170 -21.47 19.89 35.90
CA THR A 170 -20.90 20.78 34.89
C THR A 170 -21.77 20.79 33.63
N SER A 171 -22.38 21.94 33.35
CA SER A 171 -23.25 22.14 32.16
C SER A 171 -22.49 22.20 30.83
N ARG A 172 -21.17 22.46 30.89
CA ARG A 172 -20.23 22.50 29.75
C ARG A 172 -18.98 21.66 30.08
N PRO A 173 -18.93 20.38 29.70
CA PRO A 173 -17.80 19.52 30.04
C PRO A 173 -16.52 20.01 29.34
N SER A 174 -15.41 20.00 30.07
CA SER A 174 -14.08 20.25 29.52
C SER A 174 -13.58 19.03 28.72
N ASP A 175 -12.55 19.21 27.91
CA ASP A 175 -12.00 18.14 27.08
C ASP A 175 -11.47 16.95 27.90
N GLU A 176 -11.05 17.19 29.14
CA GLU A 176 -10.64 16.15 30.09
C GLU A 176 -11.80 15.29 30.56
N ILE A 177 -12.97 15.88 30.84
CA ILE A 177 -14.19 15.15 31.17
C ILE A 177 -14.68 14.34 29.96
N LEU A 178 -14.54 14.88 28.75
CA LEU A 178 -14.88 14.16 27.53
C LEU A 178 -13.96 12.94 27.32
N ARG A 179 -12.67 13.07 27.61
CA ARG A 179 -11.72 11.94 27.58
C ARG A 179 -12.07 10.87 28.61
N SER A 180 -12.36 11.24 29.86
CA SER A 180 -12.71 10.26 30.90
C SER A 180 -14.03 9.52 30.60
N LEU A 181 -15.01 10.21 30.01
CA LEU A 181 -16.26 9.59 29.53
C LEU A 181 -16.02 8.63 28.35
N TRP A 182 -15.11 8.98 27.43
CA TRP A 182 -14.66 8.08 26.38
C TRP A 182 -13.97 6.85 26.97
N ASP A 183 -13.12 7.02 27.98
CA ASP A 183 -12.41 5.90 28.60
C ASP A 183 -13.34 4.93 29.31
N LEU A 184 -14.37 5.43 30.00
CA LEU A 184 -15.33 4.63 30.74
C LEU A 184 -16.39 3.94 29.85
N HIS A 185 -16.97 4.67 28.90
CA HIS A 185 -18.14 4.21 28.15
C HIS A 185 -17.90 4.01 26.64
N LYS A 186 -16.71 4.38 26.13
CA LYS A 186 -16.33 4.28 24.70
C LYS A 186 -17.32 4.98 23.77
N VAL A 187 -17.83 6.13 24.21
CA VAL A 187 -18.82 6.94 23.49
C VAL A 187 -18.13 8.05 22.71
N PRO A 188 -18.34 8.17 21.39
CA PRO A 188 -17.74 9.23 20.58
C PRO A 188 -17.95 10.61 21.20
N ARG A 189 -16.87 11.39 21.26
CA ARG A 189 -16.85 12.76 21.78
C ARG A 189 -17.99 13.62 21.21
N GLN A 190 -18.27 13.46 19.91
CA GLN A 190 -19.32 14.18 19.21
C GLN A 190 -20.73 13.85 19.74
N ASP A 191 -20.99 12.58 20.05
CA ASP A 191 -22.30 12.16 20.58
C ASP A 191 -22.51 12.70 22.00
N VAL A 192 -21.45 12.77 22.82
CA VAL A 192 -21.48 13.40 24.14
C VAL A 192 -21.77 14.89 24.01
N ILE A 193 -21.05 15.63 23.17
CA ILE A 193 -21.27 17.06 22.95
C ILE A 193 -22.72 17.32 22.49
N ALA A 194 -23.19 16.56 21.51
CA ALA A 194 -24.56 16.66 21.00
C ALA A 194 -25.60 16.39 22.09
N TRP A 195 -25.35 15.43 22.99
CA TRP A 195 -26.24 15.16 24.12
C TRP A 195 -26.29 16.33 25.11
N PHE A 196 -25.13 16.92 25.47
CA PHE A 196 -25.07 18.09 26.34
C PHE A 196 -25.77 19.31 25.73
N GLU A 197 -25.62 19.51 24.41
CA GLU A 197 -26.35 20.56 23.68
C GLU A 197 -27.86 20.34 23.69
N ALA A 198 -28.30 19.13 23.34
CA ALA A 198 -29.71 18.75 23.37
C ALA A 198 -30.31 18.89 24.77
N ARG A 199 -29.53 18.56 25.82
CA ARG A 199 -29.97 18.69 27.21
C ARG A 199 -30.10 20.15 27.65
N ARG A 200 -29.14 21.01 27.30
CA ARG A 200 -29.24 22.46 27.56
C ARG A 200 -30.43 23.09 26.84
N GLU A 201 -30.67 22.70 25.60
CA GLU A 201 -31.84 23.12 24.83
C GLU A 201 -33.15 22.66 25.51
N ALA A 202 -33.21 21.40 25.97
CA ALA A 202 -34.36 20.87 26.70
C ALA A 202 -34.62 21.60 28.03
N ASP A 203 -33.57 21.90 28.81
CA ASP A 203 -33.68 22.67 30.05
C ASP A 203 -34.09 24.12 29.78
N GLY A 204 -33.53 24.74 28.74
CA GLY A 204 -33.93 26.07 28.28
C GLY A 204 -35.41 26.11 27.89
N ARG A 205 -35.90 25.10 27.15
CA ARG A 205 -37.32 24.94 26.83
C ARG A 205 -38.18 24.72 28.06
N ARG A 206 -37.72 23.94 29.05
CA ARG A 206 -38.42 23.74 30.34
C ARG A 206 -38.52 25.05 31.12
N ARG A 207 -37.46 25.85 31.18
CA ARG A 207 -37.47 27.17 31.83
C ARG A 207 -38.41 28.13 31.11
N ARG A 208 -38.39 28.20 29.77
CA ARG A 208 -39.32 29.02 28.98
C ARG A 208 -40.78 28.61 29.15
N ARG A 209 -41.07 27.31 29.23
CA ARG A 209 -42.42 26.80 29.53
C ARG A 209 -42.90 27.19 30.93
N ARG A 210 -42.02 27.14 31.94
CA ARG A 210 -42.33 27.54 33.32
C ARG A 210 -42.45 29.05 33.50
N ALA A 211 -41.72 29.84 32.71
CA ALA A 211 -41.75 31.30 32.76
C ALA A 211 -42.93 31.94 32.00
N ARG A 212 -43.77 31.14 31.32
CA ARG A 212 -45.03 31.65 30.78
C ARG A 212 -46.04 31.69 31.93
N PRO A 213 -46.39 32.85 32.50
CA PRO A 213 -47.51 32.92 33.43
C PRO A 213 -48.76 32.39 32.72
N ALA A 214 -49.55 31.59 33.44
CA ALA A 214 -50.88 31.24 32.97
C ALA A 214 -51.61 32.55 32.64
N PRO A 215 -52.30 32.66 31.50
CA PRO A 215 -53.17 33.82 31.28
C PRO A 215 -54.15 33.85 32.45
N ASP A 216 -54.08 34.94 33.22
CA ASP A 216 -55.00 35.22 34.31
C ASP A 216 -56.42 35.23 33.73
N SER A 217 -57.19 34.18 34.03
CA SER A 217 -58.55 33.97 33.54
C SER A 217 -59.58 34.81 34.30
N THR A 218 -59.17 35.89 34.97
CA THR A 218 -60.03 36.69 35.84
C THR A 218 -60.22 38.12 35.33
N GLN A 219 -60.60 38.29 34.06
CA GLN A 219 -61.14 39.58 33.59
C GLN A 219 -62.08 39.43 32.38
N TRP A 220 -63.17 38.68 32.56
CA TRP A 220 -64.39 38.86 31.76
C TRP A 220 -65.56 39.13 32.69
N GLY A 221 -65.37 40.10 33.58
CA GLY A 221 -66.43 40.74 34.32
C GLY A 221 -66.83 42.00 33.59
N ASP A 222 -68.05 41.96 33.04
CA ASP A 222 -69.02 43.06 33.19
C ASP A 222 -68.56 44.43 32.66
N GLN A 223 -68.96 44.76 31.43
CA GLN A 223 -69.41 46.13 31.15
C GLN A 223 -70.29 46.27 29.91
N ASP A 224 -71.36 47.01 30.16
CA ASP A 224 -72.28 47.68 29.26
C ASP A 224 -73.47 46.90 28.67
N ARG A 225 -74.45 46.75 29.57
CA ARG A 225 -75.78 47.35 29.36
C ARG A 225 -75.68 48.72 28.67
N ARG A 226 -76.53 48.94 27.65
CA ARG A 226 -77.12 50.20 27.11
C ARG A 226 -77.07 50.06 25.58
N GLY A 227 -78.15 49.96 24.80
CA GLY A 227 -79.51 50.47 24.93
C GLY A 227 -79.84 51.21 23.61
N ARG A 228 -81.12 51.16 23.19
CA ARG A 228 -81.74 51.86 22.03
C ARG A 228 -81.47 51.21 20.67
N ARG A 229 -82.42 51.08 19.75
CA ARG A 229 -83.85 51.44 19.68
C ARG A 229 -84.46 50.65 18.53
#